data_AF-A0A7G2IYL7-F1
#
_entry.id   AF-A0A7G2IYL7-F1
#
_cell.length_a   1.000
_cell.length_b   1.000
_cell.length_c   1.000
_cell.angle_alpha   90.00
_cell.angle_beta   90.00
_cell.angle_gamma   90.00
#
_symmetry.space_group_name_H-M   'P 1'
#
loop_
_entity.id
_entity.type
_entity.pdbx_description
1 polymer ?
#
loop_
_entity_poly.entity_id
_entity_poly.type
_entity_poly.pdbx_seq_one_letter_code
_entity_poly.pdbx_strand_id
1 'polypeptide(L)'
;MEVGPLARTLIAYHKGDAATIESVDRMMSALKLPLSGMQSTLGRILCRAHEAQWAVSKLQYFFDKLMTNLKNGNLATANTEKWEPESWPQQCRGIGFTEAPRGALGHWASIRDGKINLYQCVVPTTWNASPRDPKGQIGAYEAALMGTQMAIPDQPLEILRTLHSFDPCLACSTHVLGDDGSELIAVQVR
;
A
#
# COMPACT_ATOMS: atom_id res chain seq x y z
N MET A 1 7.14 5.68 9.38
CA MET A 1 6.28 6.31 8.36
C MET A 1 4.98 5.55 8.29
N GLU A 2 3.87 6.20 7.96
CA GLU A 2 2.62 5.53 7.61
C GLU A 2 2.43 5.55 6.08
N VAL A 3 2.00 4.43 5.51
CA VAL A 3 1.63 4.30 4.08
C VAL A 3 0.19 3.78 3.97
N GLY A 4 -0.42 3.97 2.80
CA GLY A 4 -1.79 3.51 2.53
C GLY A 4 -2.71 4.64 2.07
N PRO A 5 -4.04 4.39 2.06
CA PRO A 5 -5.02 5.34 1.55
C PRO A 5 -4.92 6.71 2.23
N LEU A 6 -4.79 6.74 3.57
CA LEU A 6 -4.65 8.00 4.32
C LEU A 6 -3.44 8.82 3.86
N ALA A 7 -2.28 8.17 3.70
CA ALA A 7 -1.06 8.84 3.26
C ALA A 7 -1.24 9.44 1.86
N ARG A 8 -1.77 8.66 0.90
CA ARG A 8 -2.00 9.12 -0.47
C ARG A 8 -3.00 10.27 -0.53
N THR A 9 -4.13 10.16 0.18
CA THR A 9 -5.14 11.22 0.25
C THR A 9 -4.57 12.50 0.83
N LEU A 10 -3.83 12.44 1.95
CA LEU A 10 -3.22 13.64 2.54
C LEU A 10 -2.17 14.26 1.62
N ILE A 11 -1.34 13.46 0.96
CA ILE A 11 -0.34 13.99 0.01
C ILE A 11 -1.04 14.67 -1.17
N ALA A 12 -2.05 14.04 -1.77
CA ALA A 12 -2.80 14.60 -2.89
C ALA A 12 -3.55 15.89 -2.51
N TYR A 13 -4.15 15.92 -1.32
CA TYR A 13 -4.79 17.10 -0.76
C TYR A 13 -3.82 18.28 -0.64
N HIS A 14 -2.66 18.08 -0.01
CA HIS A 14 -1.67 19.16 0.17
C HIS A 14 -0.94 19.53 -1.13
N LYS A 15 -0.97 18.66 -2.14
CA LYS A 15 -0.50 18.99 -3.51
C LYS A 15 -1.49 19.82 -4.31
N GLY A 16 -2.69 20.08 -3.80
CA GLY A 16 -3.70 20.87 -4.52
C GLY A 16 -4.51 20.07 -5.53
N ASP A 17 -4.59 18.74 -5.42
CA ASP A 17 -5.43 17.95 -6.34
C ASP A 17 -6.91 18.29 -6.11
N ALA A 18 -7.53 18.96 -7.08
CA ALA A 18 -8.87 19.53 -6.93
C ALA A 18 -9.94 18.48 -6.62
N ALA A 19 -9.89 17.31 -7.27
CA ALA A 19 -10.85 16.23 -7.04
C ALA A 19 -10.70 15.62 -5.63
N THR A 20 -9.46 15.47 -5.16
CA THR A 20 -9.18 15.04 -3.79
C THR A 20 -9.66 16.07 -2.79
N ILE A 21 -9.35 17.36 -2.97
CA ILE A 21 -9.78 18.45 -2.08
C ILE A 21 -11.31 18.48 -1.97
N GLU A 22 -12.02 18.51 -3.10
CA GLU A 22 -13.48 18.54 -3.10
C GLU A 22 -14.06 17.34 -2.33
N SER A 23 -13.56 16.14 -2.60
CA SER A 23 -14.07 14.94 -1.93
C SER A 23 -13.74 14.92 -0.44
N VAL A 24 -12.54 15.35 -0.06
CA VAL A 24 -12.10 15.42 1.33
C VAL A 24 -12.93 16.44 2.09
N ASP A 25 -13.05 17.66 1.58
CA ASP A 25 -13.81 18.73 2.20
C ASP A 25 -15.28 18.34 2.38
N ARG A 26 -15.87 17.66 1.38
CA ARG A 26 -17.22 17.10 1.49
C ARG A 26 -17.34 16.08 2.62
N MET A 27 -16.40 15.14 2.73
CA MET A 27 -16.40 14.14 3.82
C MET A 27 -16.25 14.79 5.19
N MET A 28 -15.31 15.71 5.33
CA MET A 28 -15.02 16.37 6.62
C MET A 28 -16.17 17.29 7.04
N SER A 29 -16.78 18.00 6.09
CA SER A 29 -17.99 18.82 6.31
C SER A 29 -19.18 17.97 6.76
N ALA A 30 -19.45 16.84 6.10
CA ALA A 30 -20.53 15.92 6.48
C ALA A 30 -20.36 15.38 7.91
N LEU A 31 -19.13 15.17 8.35
CA LEU A 31 -18.80 14.72 9.71
C LEU A 31 -18.68 15.86 10.71
N LYS A 32 -18.75 17.12 10.27
CA LYS A 32 -18.50 18.33 11.08
C LYS A 32 -17.13 18.28 11.79
N LEU A 33 -16.12 17.76 11.09
CA LEU A 33 -14.76 17.64 11.60
C LEU A 33 -13.81 18.56 10.82
N PRO A 34 -12.79 19.16 11.48
CA PRO A 34 -11.70 19.82 10.76
C PRO A 34 -10.83 18.80 10.03
N LEU A 35 -10.04 19.21 9.04
CA LEU A 35 -9.12 18.33 8.31
C LEU A 35 -8.21 17.49 9.22
N SER A 36 -7.78 18.03 10.36
CA SER A 36 -6.98 17.30 11.36
C SER A 36 -7.68 16.05 11.90
N GLY A 37 -9.01 15.99 11.87
CA GLY A 37 -9.80 14.80 12.24
C GLY A 37 -9.55 13.60 11.32
N MET A 38 -8.97 13.80 10.14
CA MET A 38 -8.59 12.74 9.21
C MET A 38 -7.38 11.92 9.69
N GLN A 39 -6.52 12.48 10.56
CA GLN A 39 -5.37 11.77 11.13
C GLN A 39 -5.83 10.87 12.29
N SER A 40 -6.73 9.93 12.00
CA SER A 40 -7.39 9.07 12.98
C SER A 40 -7.72 7.70 12.40
N THR A 41 -8.07 6.75 13.28
CA THR A 41 -8.61 5.43 12.90
C THR A 41 -9.81 5.55 11.96
N LEU A 42 -10.73 6.49 12.24
CA LEU A 42 -11.88 6.76 11.34
C LEU A 42 -11.42 7.35 10.01
N GLY A 43 -10.49 8.31 10.04
CA GLY A 43 -9.97 8.95 8.84
C GLY A 43 -9.31 7.96 7.87
N ARG A 44 -8.55 6.97 8.37
CA ARG A 44 -8.01 5.87 7.54
C ARG A 44 -9.11 5.09 6.80
N ILE A 45 -10.22 4.81 7.48
CA ILE A 45 -11.36 4.10 6.90
C ILE A 45 -12.02 4.96 5.80
N LEU A 46 -12.23 6.24 6.07
CA LEU A 46 -12.81 7.18 5.11
C LEU A 46 -11.93 7.33 3.86
N CYS A 47 -10.62 7.48 4.03
CA CYS A 47 -9.68 7.56 2.91
C CYS A 47 -9.71 6.31 2.04
N ARG A 48 -9.86 5.11 2.63
CA ARG A 48 -10.04 3.88 1.85
C ARG A 48 -11.33 3.89 1.03
N ALA A 49 -12.44 4.37 1.60
CA ALA A 49 -13.70 4.49 0.88
C ALA A 49 -13.62 5.53 -0.25
N HIS A 50 -13.01 6.67 0.01
CA HIS A 50 -12.72 7.70 -1.00
C HIS A 50 -11.87 7.14 -2.15
N GLU A 51 -10.81 6.42 -1.83
CA GLU A 51 -9.93 5.83 -2.84
C GLU A 51 -10.65 4.75 -3.67
N ALA A 52 -11.56 3.97 -3.07
CA ALA A 52 -12.40 3.05 -3.82
C ALA A 52 -13.29 3.78 -4.84
N GLN A 53 -13.92 4.89 -4.46
CA GLN A 53 -14.70 5.72 -5.37
C GLN A 53 -13.81 6.27 -6.50
N TRP A 54 -12.63 6.79 -6.15
CA TRP A 54 -11.66 7.29 -7.13
C TRP A 54 -11.20 6.20 -8.10
N ALA A 55 -10.94 4.99 -7.60
CA ALA A 55 -10.47 3.86 -8.41
C ALA A 55 -11.51 3.45 -9.46
N VAL A 56 -12.80 3.48 -9.13
CA VAL A 56 -13.88 3.24 -10.11
C VAL A 56 -13.86 4.29 -11.22
N SER A 57 -13.66 5.57 -10.89
CA SER A 57 -13.52 6.62 -11.90
C SER A 57 -12.27 6.42 -12.78
N LYS A 58 -11.17 5.93 -12.20
CA LYS A 58 -9.96 5.61 -12.97
C LYS A 58 -10.12 4.39 -13.86
N LEU A 59 -10.89 3.38 -13.44
CA LEU A 59 -11.24 2.24 -14.28
C LEU A 59 -11.90 2.71 -15.59
N GLN A 60 -12.92 3.56 -15.51
CA GLN A 60 -13.58 4.12 -16.70
C GLN A 60 -12.59 4.94 -17.55
N TYR A 61 -11.80 5.82 -16.92
CA TYR A 61 -10.81 6.63 -17.62
C TYR A 61 -9.80 5.79 -18.42
N PHE A 62 -9.26 4.72 -17.83
CA PHE A 62 -8.29 3.87 -18.52
C PHE A 62 -8.95 2.99 -19.59
N PHE A 63 -10.20 2.58 -19.38
CA PHE A 63 -10.99 1.91 -20.41
C PHE A 63 -11.22 2.83 -21.63
N ASP A 64 -11.61 4.09 -21.41
CA ASP A 64 -11.83 5.05 -22.49
C ASP A 64 -10.53 5.35 -23.27
N LYS A 65 -9.40 5.42 -22.56
CA LYS A 65 -8.07 5.53 -23.17
C LYS A 65 -7.74 4.31 -24.02
N LEU A 66 -7.98 3.10 -23.52
CA LEU A 66 -7.81 1.87 -24.29
C LEU A 66 -8.67 1.91 -25.56
N MET A 67 -9.95 2.22 -25.45
CA MET A 67 -10.86 2.30 -26.59
C MET A 67 -10.43 3.37 -27.60
N THR A 68 -9.90 4.50 -27.13
CA THR A 68 -9.33 5.54 -28.00
C THR A 68 -8.11 5.03 -28.77
N ASN A 69 -7.19 4.32 -28.10
CA ASN A 69 -6.03 3.72 -28.77
C ASN A 69 -6.46 2.73 -29.86
N LEU A 70 -7.43 1.87 -29.56
CA LEU A 70 -7.96 0.89 -30.52
C LEU A 70 -8.61 1.59 -31.74
N LYS A 71 -9.42 2.64 -31.51
CA LYS A 71 -10.02 3.44 -32.59
C LYS A 71 -8.98 4.11 -33.49
N ASN A 72 -7.85 4.48 -32.92
CA ASN A 72 -6.73 5.08 -33.66
C ASN A 72 -5.79 4.04 -34.30
N GLY A 73 -6.18 2.75 -34.30
CA GLY A 73 -5.43 1.67 -34.94
C GLY A 73 -4.24 1.13 -34.14
N ASN A 74 -4.04 1.58 -32.89
CA ASN A 74 -3.01 1.01 -32.03
C ASN A 74 -3.53 -0.25 -31.33
N LEU A 75 -3.09 -1.41 -31.85
CA LEU A 75 -3.46 -2.74 -31.34
C LEU A 75 -2.31 -3.44 -30.58
N ALA A 76 -1.20 -2.74 -30.33
CA ALA A 76 -0.03 -3.33 -29.69
C ALA A 76 -0.29 -3.66 -28.21
N THR A 77 0.13 -4.86 -27.78
CA THR A 77 -0.07 -5.35 -26.41
C THR A 77 1.23 -5.75 -25.70
N ALA A 78 2.29 -6.06 -26.45
CA ALA A 78 3.57 -6.51 -25.91
C ALA A 78 4.74 -5.96 -26.73
N ASN A 79 5.83 -5.59 -26.03
CA ASN A 79 7.14 -5.42 -26.64
C ASN A 79 7.99 -6.67 -26.33
N THR A 80 8.45 -7.37 -27.37
CA THR A 80 9.23 -8.62 -27.24
C THR A 80 10.72 -8.43 -27.54
N GLU A 81 11.20 -7.19 -27.71
CA GLU A 81 12.61 -6.89 -28.02
C GLU A 81 13.61 -7.50 -27.03
N LYS A 82 13.20 -7.63 -25.76
CA LYS A 82 14.01 -8.23 -24.69
C LYS A 82 13.34 -9.43 -24.02
N TRP A 83 12.60 -10.23 -24.80
CA TRP A 83 11.95 -11.42 -24.26
C TRP A 83 12.97 -12.52 -23.90
N GLU A 84 13.89 -12.82 -24.82
CA GLU A 84 14.90 -13.87 -24.64
C GLU A 84 16.05 -13.42 -23.73
N PRO A 85 16.49 -14.20 -22.72
CA PRO A 85 17.54 -13.80 -21.78
C PRO A 85 18.88 -13.45 -22.41
N GLU A 86 19.19 -14.00 -23.59
CA GLU A 86 20.40 -13.72 -24.37
C GLU A 86 20.45 -12.25 -24.84
N SER A 87 19.29 -11.59 -24.92
CA SER A 87 19.18 -10.16 -25.27
C SER A 87 19.44 -9.22 -24.08
N TRP A 88 19.56 -9.76 -22.86
CA TRP A 88 19.74 -8.98 -21.64
C TRP A 88 21.22 -8.65 -21.41
N PRO A 89 21.53 -7.54 -20.71
CA PRO A 89 22.88 -7.33 -20.17
C PRO A 89 23.28 -8.48 -19.23
N GLN A 90 24.55 -8.88 -19.23
CA GLN A 90 25.07 -9.90 -18.30
C GLN A 90 24.80 -9.56 -16.83
N GLN A 91 24.80 -8.27 -16.47
CA GLN A 91 24.42 -7.79 -15.14
C GLN A 91 23.55 -6.54 -15.25
N CYS A 92 22.43 -6.51 -14.51
CA CYS A 92 21.59 -5.32 -14.40
C CYS A 92 20.87 -5.26 -13.05
N ARG A 93 20.36 -4.06 -12.71
CA ARG A 93 19.56 -3.80 -11.52
C ARG A 93 18.29 -3.06 -11.92
N GLY A 94 17.19 -3.35 -11.24
CA GLY A 94 15.90 -2.75 -11.51
C GLY A 94 15.10 -2.52 -10.22
N ILE A 95 14.25 -1.51 -10.27
CA ILE A 95 13.27 -1.22 -9.23
C ILE A 95 11.90 -1.16 -9.91
N GLY A 96 10.98 -1.99 -9.45
CA GLY A 96 9.56 -1.88 -9.78
C GLY A 96 8.82 -1.32 -8.57
N PHE A 97 7.92 -0.36 -8.76
CA PHE A 97 7.10 0.15 -7.68
C PHE A 97 5.64 0.25 -8.11
N THR A 98 4.75 0.15 -7.14
CA THR A 98 3.32 0.36 -7.32
C THR A 98 2.70 0.89 -6.03
N GLU A 99 1.58 1.60 -6.15
CA GLU A 99 0.73 1.92 -5.01
C GLU A 99 -0.32 0.83 -4.88
N ALA A 100 -0.01 -0.17 -4.04
CA ALA A 100 -0.93 -1.25 -3.72
C ALA A 100 -2.06 -0.75 -2.80
N PRO A 101 -3.16 -1.52 -2.63
CA PRO A 101 -4.28 -1.09 -1.78
C PRO A 101 -3.87 -0.64 -0.38
N ARG A 102 -2.89 -1.34 0.22
CA ARG A 102 -2.38 -1.07 1.57
C ARG A 102 -1.29 0.02 1.65
N GLY A 103 -0.78 0.51 0.51
CA GLY A 103 0.29 1.53 0.48
C GLY A 103 1.35 1.31 -0.58
N ALA A 104 2.50 1.97 -0.38
CA ALA A 104 3.66 1.90 -1.26
C ALA A 104 4.33 0.51 -1.23
N LEU A 105 4.44 -0.11 -2.40
CA LEU A 105 5.11 -1.39 -2.64
C LEU A 105 6.30 -1.17 -3.58
N GLY A 106 7.46 -1.67 -3.20
CA GLY A 106 8.64 -1.71 -4.06
C GLY A 106 9.26 -3.10 -4.15
N HIS A 107 9.75 -3.44 -5.34
CA HIS A 107 10.50 -4.63 -5.66
C HIS A 107 11.86 -4.21 -6.20
N TRP A 108 12.94 -4.67 -5.55
CA TRP A 108 14.32 -4.45 -5.96
C TRP A 108 14.89 -5.77 -6.46
N ALA A 109 15.31 -5.78 -7.72
CA ALA A 109 15.87 -6.96 -8.35
C ALA A 109 17.27 -6.66 -8.91
N SER A 110 18.14 -7.68 -8.87
CA SER A 110 19.35 -7.70 -9.67
C SER A 110 19.39 -8.99 -10.48
N ILE A 111 19.82 -8.89 -11.73
CA ILE A 111 20.03 -10.02 -12.63
C ILE A 111 21.54 -10.17 -12.87
N ARG A 112 22.01 -11.41 -12.86
CA ARG A 112 23.37 -11.80 -13.27
C ARG A 112 23.26 -13.08 -14.10
N ASP A 113 23.95 -13.12 -15.24
CA ASP A 113 24.04 -14.28 -16.13
C ASP A 113 22.66 -14.87 -16.48
N GLY A 114 21.70 -13.98 -16.80
CA GLY A 114 20.34 -14.35 -17.16
C GLY A 114 19.51 -14.96 -16.02
N LYS A 115 19.91 -14.75 -14.76
CA LYS A 115 19.22 -15.25 -13.55
C LYS A 115 19.06 -14.16 -12.52
N ILE A 116 18.03 -14.28 -11.68
CA ILE A 116 17.83 -13.40 -10.53
C ILE A 116 18.95 -13.67 -9.53
N ASN A 117 19.78 -12.66 -9.26
CA ASN A 117 20.85 -12.71 -8.27
C ASN A 117 20.40 -12.14 -6.92
N LEU A 118 19.43 -11.21 -6.92
CA LEU A 118 18.81 -10.67 -5.71
C LEU A 118 17.37 -10.28 -6.03
N TYR A 119 16.47 -10.55 -5.11
CA TYR A 119 15.09 -10.07 -5.14
C TYR A 119 14.68 -9.68 -3.73
N GLN A 120 14.26 -8.42 -3.55
CA GLN A 120 13.88 -7.87 -2.25
C GLN A 120 12.59 -7.07 -2.40
N CYS A 121 11.65 -7.32 -1.50
CA CYS A 121 10.35 -6.66 -1.47
C CYS A 121 10.25 -5.79 -0.23
N VAL A 122 9.91 -4.51 -0.40
CA VAL A 122 9.50 -3.64 0.72
C VAL A 122 8.02 -3.33 0.52
N VAL A 123 7.20 -3.97 1.35
CA VAL A 123 5.75 -4.12 1.15
C VAL A 123 5.00 -3.17 2.10
N PRO A 124 3.75 -2.73 1.80
CA PRO A 124 3.10 -1.69 2.60
C PRO A 124 2.92 -2.04 4.08
N THR A 125 2.50 -3.26 4.37
CA THR A 125 2.34 -3.70 5.76
C THR A 125 3.69 -3.83 6.48
N THR A 126 4.80 -4.04 5.77
CA THR A 126 6.15 -3.97 6.36
C THR A 126 6.45 -2.58 6.92
N TRP A 127 6.03 -1.51 6.23
CA TRP A 127 6.17 -0.13 6.73
C TRP A 127 5.29 0.14 7.96
N ASN A 128 4.03 -0.28 7.90
CA ASN A 128 3.05 0.08 8.94
C ASN A 128 3.19 -0.77 10.20
N ALA A 129 3.48 -2.05 10.04
CA ALA A 129 3.68 -3.02 11.12
C ALA A 129 5.17 -3.21 11.48
N SER A 130 6.03 -2.26 11.07
CA SER A 130 7.45 -2.33 11.41
C SER A 130 7.62 -2.36 12.94
N PRO A 131 8.52 -3.21 13.46
CA PRO A 131 8.93 -3.09 14.85
C PRO A 131 9.72 -1.79 15.04
N ARG A 132 10.18 -1.56 16.28
CA ARG A 132 11.09 -0.45 16.57
C ARG A 132 12.36 -0.54 15.74
N ASP A 133 12.81 0.61 15.25
CA ASP A 133 14.07 0.71 14.53
C ASP A 133 15.28 0.67 15.50
N PRO A 134 16.54 0.63 15.00
CA PRO A 134 17.73 0.66 15.86
C PRO A 134 17.86 1.91 16.75
N LYS A 135 17.09 2.98 16.49
CA LYS A 135 17.02 4.19 17.32
C LYS A 135 15.88 4.13 18.35
N GLY A 136 15.14 3.02 18.42
CA GLY A 136 14.01 2.81 19.32
C GLY A 136 12.72 3.52 18.89
N GLN A 137 12.65 4.03 17.65
CA GLN A 137 11.46 4.72 17.15
C GLN A 137 10.35 3.72 16.87
N ILE A 138 9.14 4.02 17.34
CA ILE A 138 7.97 3.15 17.17
C ILE A 138 7.38 3.21 15.76
N GLY A 139 6.79 2.10 15.32
CA GLY A 139 6.11 1.97 14.03
C GLY A 139 4.73 2.62 13.98
N ALA A 140 4.08 2.62 12.81
CA ALA A 140 2.76 3.25 12.64
C ALA A 140 1.66 2.56 13.47
N TYR A 141 1.70 1.22 13.56
CA TYR A 141 0.75 0.46 14.40
C TYR A 141 0.91 0.79 15.87
N GLU A 142 2.14 0.71 16.39
CA GLU A 142 2.45 1.03 17.77
C GLU A 142 2.02 2.47 18.11
N ALA A 143 2.39 3.44 17.26
CA ALA A 143 2.05 4.84 17.45
C ALA A 143 0.53 5.08 17.46
N ALA A 144 -0.22 4.40 16.58
CA ALA A 144 -1.67 4.56 16.50
C ALA A 144 -2.42 3.96 17.69
N LEU A 145 -1.83 2.99 18.39
CA LEU A 145 -2.43 2.37 19.58
C LEU A 145 -2.17 3.18 20.86
N MET A 146 -1.17 4.07 20.86
CA MET A 146 -0.84 4.90 22.03
C MET A 146 -2.05 5.70 22.50
N GLY A 147 -2.35 5.61 23.80
CA GLY A 147 -3.45 6.33 24.44
C GLY A 147 -4.85 5.74 24.20
N THR A 148 -4.97 4.61 23.49
CA THR A 148 -6.25 3.92 23.30
C THR A 148 -6.82 3.50 24.66
N GLN A 149 -7.99 4.04 25.00
CA GLN A 149 -8.73 3.62 26.20
C GLN A 149 -9.47 2.32 25.89
N MET A 150 -9.27 1.29 26.73
CA MET A 150 -9.99 0.03 26.62
C MET A 150 -11.09 -0.02 27.68
N ALA A 151 -12.34 -0.17 27.25
CA ALA A 151 -13.45 -0.30 28.19
C ALA A 151 -13.38 -1.61 28.98
N ILE A 152 -13.01 -2.71 28.30
CA ILE A 152 -12.85 -4.05 28.89
C ILE A 152 -11.52 -4.62 28.39
N PRO A 153 -10.45 -4.62 29.20
CA PRO A 153 -9.12 -5.06 28.76
C PRO A 153 -9.05 -6.49 28.23
N ASP A 154 -9.83 -7.41 28.80
CA ASP A 154 -9.90 -8.82 28.37
C ASP A 154 -10.65 -9.01 27.03
N GLN A 155 -11.30 -7.95 26.53
CA GLN A 155 -12.02 -7.92 25.26
C GLN A 155 -11.54 -6.71 24.44
N PRO A 156 -10.32 -6.72 23.88
CA PRO A 156 -9.61 -5.54 23.37
C PRO A 156 -10.14 -5.02 22.02
N LEU A 157 -11.43 -4.73 21.93
CA LEU A 157 -12.12 -4.29 20.72
C LEU A 157 -11.54 -2.98 20.16
N GLU A 158 -11.14 -2.07 21.04
CA GLU A 158 -10.56 -0.77 20.66
C GLU A 158 -9.20 -0.92 19.98
N ILE A 159 -8.39 -1.89 20.41
CA ILE A 159 -7.13 -2.26 19.72
C ILE A 159 -7.45 -2.78 18.31
N LEU A 160 -8.41 -3.70 18.20
CA LEU A 160 -8.79 -4.29 16.91
C LEU A 160 -9.31 -3.24 15.92
N ARG A 161 -10.13 -2.29 16.37
CA ARG A 161 -10.64 -1.19 15.53
C ARG A 161 -9.49 -0.39 14.91
N THR A 162 -8.49 -0.02 15.72
CA THR A 162 -7.34 0.73 15.24
C THR A 162 -6.48 -0.10 14.28
N LEU A 163 -6.12 -1.33 14.63
CA LEU A 163 -5.31 -2.18 13.76
C LEU A 163 -6.00 -2.50 12.43
N HIS A 164 -7.28 -2.88 12.45
CA HIS A 164 -8.05 -3.16 11.23
C HIS A 164 -8.21 -1.92 10.34
N SER A 165 -8.13 -0.71 10.89
CA SER A 165 -8.14 0.50 10.06
C SER A 165 -6.92 0.64 9.15
N PHE A 166 -5.85 -0.11 9.39
CA PHE A 166 -4.69 -0.20 8.50
C PHE A 166 -4.80 -1.33 7.46
N ASP A 167 -5.83 -2.18 7.54
CA ASP A 167 -6.00 -3.35 6.67
C ASP A 167 -4.74 -4.26 6.66
N PRO A 168 -4.39 -4.91 7.79
CA PRO A 168 -3.18 -5.73 7.90
C PRO A 168 -3.18 -6.92 6.93
N CYS A 169 -2.08 -7.11 6.19
CA CYS A 169 -1.78 -8.35 5.48
C CYS A 169 -0.41 -8.88 5.93
N LEU A 170 -0.41 -9.83 6.88
CA LEU A 170 0.83 -10.33 7.50
C LEU A 170 1.63 -11.26 6.57
N ALA A 171 0.95 -12.00 5.70
CA ALA A 171 1.62 -12.73 4.62
C ALA A 171 2.40 -11.76 3.71
N CYS A 172 1.80 -10.59 3.40
CA CYS A 172 2.45 -9.56 2.61
C CYS A 172 3.67 -8.96 3.33
N SER A 173 3.59 -8.72 4.65
CA SER A 173 4.68 -8.07 5.38
C SER A 173 5.92 -8.94 5.56
N THR A 174 5.73 -10.25 5.69
CA THR A 174 6.78 -11.21 6.05
C THR A 174 7.27 -12.03 4.87
N HIS A 175 6.43 -12.24 3.85
CA HIS A 175 6.78 -12.99 2.62
C HIS A 175 7.45 -14.35 2.91
N VAL A 176 7.08 -15.00 4.01
CA VAL A 176 7.58 -16.33 4.41
C VAL A 176 6.79 -17.39 3.65
N LEU A 177 7.47 -18.12 2.76
CA LEU A 177 6.94 -19.24 2.01
C LEU A 177 8.01 -20.34 2.01
N GLY A 178 7.63 -21.57 2.39
CA GLY A 178 8.50 -22.74 2.21
C GLY A 178 8.65 -23.08 0.73
N ASP A 179 9.78 -23.68 0.36
CA ASP A 179 10.11 -24.04 -1.03
C ASP A 179 9.04 -24.95 -1.68
N ASP A 180 8.31 -25.70 -0.87
CA ASP A 180 7.21 -26.61 -1.22
C ASP A 180 5.86 -26.24 -0.57
N GLY A 181 5.77 -25.04 0.00
CA GLY A 181 4.61 -24.61 0.81
C GLY A 181 4.60 -25.16 2.24
N SER A 182 5.68 -25.80 2.70
CA SER A 182 5.81 -26.19 4.11
C SER A 182 5.85 -25.00 5.06
N GLU A 183 5.40 -25.26 6.29
CA GLU A 183 5.47 -24.30 7.39
C GLU A 183 6.93 -24.11 7.83
N LEU A 184 7.49 -22.93 7.55
CA LEU A 184 8.88 -22.62 7.89
C LEU A 184 9.08 -22.22 9.36
N ILE A 185 8.09 -21.55 9.95
CA ILE A 185 8.19 -21.03 11.32
C ILE A 185 6.80 -20.82 11.94
N ALA A 186 6.61 -21.30 13.17
CA ALA A 186 5.48 -20.97 14.04
C ALA A 186 5.94 -20.10 15.20
N VAL A 187 5.28 -18.96 15.38
CA VAL A 187 5.53 -18.09 16.53
C VAL A 187 4.28 -18.04 17.40
N GLN A 188 4.37 -18.61 18.60
CA GLN A 188 3.32 -18.50 19.62
C GLN A 188 3.65 -17.35 20.55
N VAL A 189 2.84 -16.29 20.50
CA VAL A 189 2.94 -15.16 21.43
C VAL A 189 2.04 -15.49 22.63
N ARG A 190 2.62 -15.45 23.84
CA ARG A 190 1.93 -15.69 25.11
C ARG A 190 1.16 -14.47 25.58
#